data_AF-A0A452Z7Q1-F1
#
_entry.id   AF-A0A452Z7Q1-F1
#
_cell.length_a   1.000
_cell.length_b   1.000
_cell.length_c   1.000
_cell.angle_alpha   90.00
_cell.angle_beta   90.00
_cell.angle_gamma   90.00
#
_symmetry.space_group_name_H-M   'P 1'
#
loop_
_entity.id
_entity.type
_entity.pdbx_description
1 polymer ?
#
loop_
_entity_poly.entity_id
_entity_poly.type
_entity_poly.pdbx_seq_one_letter_code
_entity_poly.pdbx_strand_id
1 'polypeptide(L)'
;MIPQFVFGLLRSPLLRLHEEGIHPDYRIYLQCLFSSLEPSSLAKAIYPLLISYSSPNKQAFPRHTLSRAALTMSESPIFLLDAFTNLVVYYSSTADPSLPFPPPHDCLLRTTINALKQDRCITPKLMIVRGGQDDSSLFENYLIEEQDVDGSGYASGNGFISFREGIRNEVAEILKEESGS
;
A
#
# COMPACT_ATOMS: atom_id res chain seq x y z
N MET A 1 11.25 -5.95 6.97
CA MET A 1 9.98 -5.93 7.73
C MET A 1 9.94 -4.74 8.69
N ILE A 2 10.75 -4.66 9.76
CA ILE A 2 10.66 -3.53 10.71
C ILE A 2 10.80 -2.13 10.05
N PRO A 3 11.82 -1.87 9.20
CA PRO A 3 11.94 -0.55 8.55
C PRO A 3 10.72 -0.18 7.69
N GLN A 4 10.04 -1.17 7.09
CA GLN A 4 8.85 -0.94 6.25
C GLN A 4 7.66 -0.51 7.10
N PHE A 5 7.44 -1.15 8.26
CA PHE A 5 6.36 -0.76 9.15
C PHE A 5 6.61 0.59 9.81
N VAL A 6 7.85 0.87 10.22
CA VAL A 6 8.21 2.21 10.75
C VAL A 6 7.98 3.26 9.68
N PHE A 7 8.46 3.01 8.45
CA PHE A 7 8.26 3.92 7.33
C PHE A 7 6.77 4.15 7.01
N GLY A 8 5.98 3.07 6.88
CA GLY A 8 4.54 3.18 6.64
C GLY A 8 3.80 3.90 7.75
N LEU A 9 4.21 3.69 9.01
CA LEU A 9 3.63 4.38 10.17
C LEU A 9 3.95 5.88 10.14
N LEU A 10 5.20 6.26 9.84
CA LEU A 10 5.60 7.66 9.69
C LEU A 10 4.86 8.36 8.54
N ARG A 11 4.50 7.63 7.49
CA ARG A 11 3.66 8.14 6.39
C ARG A 11 2.17 8.12 6.69
N SER A 12 1.73 7.52 7.81
CA SER A 12 0.32 7.43 8.16
C SER A 12 -0.27 8.81 8.49
N PRO A 13 -1.54 9.07 8.12
CA PRO A 13 -2.28 10.27 8.57
C PRO A 13 -2.32 10.44 10.10
N LEU A 14 -2.05 9.38 10.86
CA LEU A 14 -1.94 9.42 12.32
C LEU A 14 -0.82 10.31 12.85
N LEU A 15 0.34 10.29 12.19
CA LEU A 15 1.56 10.97 12.68
C LEU A 15 1.86 12.28 11.97
N ARG A 16 1.11 12.59 10.91
CA ARG A 16 1.28 13.83 10.14
C ARG A 16 0.85 15.06 10.90
N LEU A 17 1.29 16.24 10.48
CA LEU A 17 0.88 17.48 11.11
C LEU A 17 -0.57 17.84 10.71
N HIS A 18 -1.30 18.53 11.58
CA HIS A 18 -2.67 18.96 11.27
C HIS A 18 -2.73 19.94 10.09
N GLU A 19 -1.65 20.71 9.89
CA GLU A 19 -1.47 21.68 8.81
C GLU A 19 -1.46 21.04 7.41
N GLU A 20 -1.28 19.72 7.32
CA GLU A 20 -1.31 18.94 6.07
C GLU A 20 -2.74 18.61 5.59
N GLY A 21 -3.77 19.24 6.16
CA GLY A 21 -5.17 19.14 5.69
C GLY A 21 -5.90 17.86 6.09
N ILE A 22 -5.38 17.11 7.07
CA ILE A 22 -6.04 15.90 7.57
C ILE A 22 -7.16 16.27 8.53
N HIS A 23 -8.38 15.87 8.18
CA HIS A 23 -9.56 16.09 9.01
C HIS A 23 -9.39 15.45 10.39
N PRO A 24 -9.67 16.18 11.50
CA PRO A 24 -9.46 15.67 12.86
C PRO A 24 -10.27 14.39 13.13
N ASP A 25 -11.52 14.32 12.67
CA ASP A 25 -12.34 13.10 12.85
C ASP A 25 -11.75 11.88 12.15
N TYR A 26 -11.12 12.07 10.98
CA TYR A 26 -10.47 10.97 10.28
C TYR A 26 -9.26 10.45 11.06
N ARG A 27 -8.49 11.34 11.69
CA ARG A 27 -7.38 10.96 12.55
C ARG A 27 -7.86 10.19 13.78
N ILE A 28 -8.89 10.68 14.47
CA ILE A 28 -9.46 9.99 15.64
C ILE A 28 -10.01 8.63 15.24
N TYR A 29 -10.73 8.54 14.11
CA TYR A 29 -11.18 7.27 13.55
C TYR A 29 -10.03 6.29 13.35
N LEU A 30 -8.93 6.71 12.70
CA LEU A 30 -7.76 5.86 12.49
C LEU A 30 -7.12 5.43 13.81
N GLN A 31 -7.06 6.31 14.81
CA GLN A 31 -6.45 6.01 16.11
C GLN A 31 -7.26 4.95 16.85
N CYS A 32 -8.58 5.10 16.89
CA CYS A 32 -9.50 4.12 17.47
C CYS A 32 -9.42 2.79 16.71
N LEU A 33 -9.40 2.83 15.37
CA LEU A 33 -9.30 1.61 14.57
C LEU A 33 -7.99 0.89 14.88
N PHE A 34 -6.83 1.54 14.71
CA PHE A 34 -5.51 0.91 14.80
C PHE A 34 -5.23 0.35 16.19
N SER A 35 -5.72 1.01 17.25
CA SER A 35 -5.59 0.51 18.63
C SER A 35 -6.41 -0.75 18.92
N SER A 36 -7.43 -1.05 18.11
CA SER A 36 -8.28 -2.23 18.25
C SER A 36 -7.88 -3.43 17.39
N LEU A 37 -6.98 -3.24 16.42
CA LEU A 37 -6.58 -4.29 15.48
C LEU A 37 -5.56 -5.26 16.07
N GLU A 38 -5.71 -6.54 15.77
CA GLU A 38 -4.65 -7.52 16.01
C GLU A 38 -3.42 -7.26 15.12
N PRO A 39 -2.22 -7.76 15.48
CA PRO A 39 -0.98 -7.40 14.81
C PRO A 39 -0.96 -7.66 13.30
N SER A 40 -1.59 -8.74 12.81
CA SER A 40 -1.66 -9.08 11.39
C SER A 40 -2.50 -8.07 10.58
N SER A 41 -3.60 -7.62 11.16
CA SER A 41 -4.48 -6.61 10.57
C SER A 41 -3.89 -5.21 10.62
N LEU A 42 -3.27 -4.86 11.75
CA LEU A 42 -2.54 -3.60 11.89
C LEU A 42 -1.38 -3.51 10.88
N ALA A 43 -0.63 -4.59 10.68
CA ALA A 43 0.45 -4.64 9.69
C ALA A 43 -0.04 -4.30 8.28
N LYS A 44 -1.21 -4.83 7.87
CA LYS A 44 -1.83 -4.53 6.57
C LYS A 44 -2.36 -3.10 6.49
N ALA A 45 -2.88 -2.57 7.59
CA ALA A 45 -3.39 -1.19 7.66
C ALA A 45 -2.26 -0.15 7.57
N ILE A 46 -1.08 -0.47 8.12
CA ILE A 46 0.12 0.40 8.07
C ILE A 46 0.88 0.24 6.76
N TYR A 47 1.05 -1.00 6.28
CA TYR A 47 1.80 -1.31 5.08
C TYR A 47 0.99 -2.28 4.21
N PRO A 48 0.22 -1.73 3.22
CA PRO A 48 -0.65 -2.52 2.37
C PRO A 48 0.05 -3.70 1.69
N LEU A 49 -0.73 -4.73 1.36
CA LEU A 49 -0.26 -5.86 0.58
C LEU A 49 -0.61 -5.66 -0.89
N LEU A 50 0.36 -5.82 -1.79
CA LEU A 50 0.16 -5.79 -3.24
C LEU A 50 0.43 -7.17 -3.83
N ILE A 51 -0.59 -7.76 -4.46
CA ILE A 51 -0.54 -9.10 -5.09
C ILE A 51 -0.75 -8.91 -6.59
N SER A 52 -0.03 -9.64 -7.44
CA SER A 52 -0.29 -9.61 -8.89
C SER A 52 -0.89 -10.90 -9.42
N TYR A 53 -1.62 -10.77 -10.52
CA TYR A 53 -2.34 -11.82 -11.21
C TYR A 53 -2.03 -11.73 -12.71
N SER A 54 -1.69 -12.88 -13.31
CA SER A 54 -1.50 -13.02 -14.76
C SER A 54 -2.83 -13.10 -15.51
N SER A 55 -3.88 -13.57 -14.84
CA SER A 55 -5.27 -13.54 -15.27
C SER A 55 -6.18 -13.59 -14.03
N PRO A 56 -7.49 -13.30 -14.14
CA PRO A 56 -8.40 -13.34 -12.99
C PRO A 56 -8.43 -14.67 -12.23
N ASN A 57 -8.01 -15.76 -12.88
CA ASN A 57 -7.96 -17.11 -12.31
C ASN A 57 -6.54 -17.60 -11.94
N LYS A 58 -5.51 -16.77 -12.14
CA LYS A 58 -4.12 -17.19 -11.91
C LYS A 58 -3.30 -16.07 -11.26
N GLN A 59 -3.05 -16.24 -9.96
CA GLN A 59 -2.09 -15.41 -9.23
C GLN A 59 -0.70 -15.58 -9.83
N ALA A 60 0.00 -14.46 -10.02
CA ALA A 60 1.37 -14.43 -10.54
C ALA A 60 2.39 -14.29 -9.40
N PHE A 61 2.23 -13.29 -8.54
CA PHE A 61 3.18 -13.04 -7.44
C PHE A 61 2.47 -12.63 -6.14
N PRO A 62 2.82 -13.24 -4.99
CA PRO A 62 2.07 -13.07 -3.74
C PRO A 62 2.31 -11.75 -3.01
N ARG A 63 3.42 -11.04 -3.24
CA ARG A 63 3.75 -9.81 -2.53
C ARG A 63 4.78 -8.97 -3.28
N HIS A 64 4.33 -7.87 -3.87
CA HIS A 64 5.19 -6.83 -4.45
C HIS A 64 5.61 -5.79 -3.40
N THR A 65 6.65 -5.03 -3.73
CA THR A 65 6.91 -3.73 -3.09
C THR A 65 5.82 -2.74 -3.50
N LEU A 66 5.55 -1.75 -2.65
CA LEU A 66 4.56 -0.71 -2.88
C LEU A 66 5.18 0.43 -3.70
N SER A 67 5.76 0.10 -4.85
CA SER A 67 6.46 1.02 -5.75
C SER A 67 5.97 0.86 -7.20
N ARG A 68 6.08 1.92 -7.99
CA ARG A 68 5.71 1.91 -9.42
C ARG A 68 6.62 0.99 -10.23
N ALA A 69 7.88 0.89 -9.83
CA ALA A 69 8.84 -0.04 -10.44
C ALA A 69 8.33 -1.50 -10.36
N ALA A 70 7.69 -1.90 -9.26
CA ALA A 70 7.14 -3.25 -9.14
C ALA A 70 6.02 -3.52 -10.14
N LEU A 71 5.18 -2.52 -10.43
CA LEU A 71 4.11 -2.63 -11.42
C LEU A 71 4.70 -2.87 -12.82
N THR A 72 5.66 -2.04 -13.22
CA THR A 72 6.31 -2.11 -14.54
C THR A 72 7.13 -3.39 -14.71
N MET A 73 7.91 -3.77 -13.71
CA MET A 73 8.80 -4.94 -13.80
C MET A 73 8.08 -6.28 -13.69
N SER A 74 6.92 -6.33 -13.03
CA SER A 74 6.18 -7.59 -12.87
C SER A 74 5.49 -8.09 -14.12
N GLU A 75 5.33 -7.23 -15.13
CA GLU A 75 4.59 -7.47 -16.38
C GLU A 75 3.19 -8.07 -16.17
N SER A 76 2.64 -7.94 -14.95
CA SER A 76 1.36 -8.51 -14.59
C SER A 76 0.24 -7.55 -14.98
N PRO A 77 -0.84 -8.03 -15.63
CA PRO A 77 -1.92 -7.16 -16.06
C PRO A 77 -2.84 -6.71 -14.92
N ILE A 78 -2.90 -7.46 -13.81
CA ILE A 78 -3.86 -7.21 -12.73
C ILE A 78 -3.14 -7.23 -11.38
N PHE A 79 -3.50 -6.27 -10.52
CA PHE A 79 -3.00 -6.15 -9.16
C PHE A 79 -4.17 -6.04 -8.17
N LEU A 80 -4.04 -6.72 -7.04
CA LEU A 80 -4.91 -6.60 -5.88
C LEU A 80 -4.12 -5.94 -4.76
N LEU A 81 -4.56 -4.76 -4.35
CA LEU A 81 -4.05 -4.04 -3.21
C LEU A 81 -5.00 -4.20 -2.02
N ASP A 82 -4.45 -4.62 -0.88
CA ASP A 82 -5.15 -4.80 0.37
C ASP A 82 -4.57 -3.87 1.44
N ALA A 83 -5.32 -2.80 1.72
CA ALA A 83 -4.99 -1.76 2.71
C ALA A 83 -5.91 -1.82 3.94
N PHE A 84 -6.41 -3.01 4.28
CA PHE A 84 -7.35 -3.25 5.38
C PHE A 84 -8.74 -2.62 5.22
N THR A 85 -8.83 -1.30 5.20
CA THR A 85 -10.10 -0.56 5.01
C THR A 85 -10.52 -0.46 3.55
N ASN A 86 -9.57 -0.64 2.63
CA ASN A 86 -9.78 -0.56 1.18
C ASN A 86 -9.16 -1.78 0.50
N LEU A 87 -9.89 -2.31 -0.48
CA LEU A 87 -9.40 -3.28 -1.46
C LEU A 87 -9.46 -2.63 -2.83
N VAL A 88 -8.34 -2.58 -3.54
CA VAL A 88 -8.27 -1.98 -4.87
C VAL A 88 -7.80 -3.03 -5.87
N VAL A 89 -8.61 -3.27 -6.89
CA VAL A 89 -8.24 -4.08 -8.05
C VAL A 89 -7.82 -3.12 -9.15
N TYR A 90 -6.53 -3.12 -9.47
CA TYR A 90 -5.95 -2.27 -10.50
C TYR A 90 -5.58 -3.12 -11.72
N TYR A 91 -6.15 -2.77 -12.87
CA TYR A 91 -5.73 -3.31 -14.17
C TYR A 91 -4.69 -2.36 -14.75
N SER A 92 -3.50 -2.87 -15.09
CA SER A 92 -2.43 -2.08 -15.68
C SER A 92 -2.90 -1.38 -16.97
N SER A 93 -2.36 -0.20 -17.27
CA SER A 93 -2.58 0.48 -18.56
C SER A 93 -2.03 -0.33 -19.74
N THR A 94 -1.09 -1.24 -19.48
CA THR A 94 -0.52 -2.18 -20.46
C THR A 94 -1.24 -3.52 -20.50
N ALA A 95 -2.32 -3.71 -19.73
CA ALA A 95 -3.06 -4.96 -19.72
C ALA A 95 -3.72 -5.23 -21.08
N ASP A 96 -3.75 -6.51 -21.47
CA ASP A 96 -4.44 -6.94 -22.69
C ASP A 96 -5.94 -6.56 -22.62
N PRO A 97 -6.46 -5.80 -23.61
CA PRO A 97 -7.88 -5.45 -23.67
C PRO A 97 -8.84 -6.65 -23.74
N SER A 98 -8.34 -7.84 -24.08
CA SER A 98 -9.13 -9.08 -24.08
C SER A 98 -9.48 -9.57 -22.68
N LEU A 99 -8.78 -9.09 -21.64
CA LEU A 99 -9.04 -9.47 -20.26
C LEU A 99 -10.41 -8.97 -19.81
N PRO A 100 -11.22 -9.81 -19.14
CA PRO A 100 -12.53 -9.41 -18.68
C PRO A 100 -12.42 -8.32 -17.61
N PHE A 101 -13.15 -7.23 -17.83
CA PHE A 101 -13.28 -6.11 -16.91
C PHE A 101 -14.76 -5.74 -16.74
N PRO A 102 -15.31 -5.71 -15.50
CA PRO A 102 -14.66 -6.10 -14.25
C PRO A 102 -14.35 -7.60 -14.20
N PRO A 103 -13.52 -8.08 -13.23
CA PRO A 103 -13.20 -9.50 -13.17
C PRO A 103 -14.48 -10.32 -12.90
N PRO A 104 -14.63 -11.49 -13.56
CA PRO A 104 -15.80 -12.36 -13.46
C PRO A 104 -16.12 -12.74 -12.01
N HIS A 105 -17.39 -13.00 -11.70
CA HIS A 105 -17.81 -13.35 -10.35
C HIS A 105 -17.23 -14.69 -9.87
N ASP A 106 -17.06 -15.64 -10.80
CA ASP A 106 -16.58 -17.00 -10.59
C ASP A 106 -15.08 -17.13 -10.91
N CYS A 107 -14.27 -16.17 -10.44
CA CYS A 107 -12.82 -16.24 -10.59
C CYS A 107 -12.05 -16.26 -9.26
N LEU A 108 -10.82 -16.78 -9.29
CA LEU A 108 -9.92 -16.80 -8.14
C LEU A 108 -9.79 -15.43 -7.48
N LEU A 109 -9.60 -14.37 -8.27
CA LEU A 109 -9.47 -13.00 -7.77
C LEU A 109 -10.71 -12.57 -6.95
N ARG A 110 -11.92 -12.90 -7.41
CA ARG A 110 -13.16 -12.61 -6.67
C ARG A 110 -13.33 -13.46 -5.44
N THR A 111 -12.97 -14.73 -5.50
CA THR A 111 -12.93 -15.61 -4.32
C THR A 111 -11.99 -15.05 -3.25
N THR A 112 -10.79 -14.61 -3.64
CA THR A 112 -9.82 -13.97 -2.73
C THR A 112 -10.40 -12.70 -2.13
N ILE A 113 -11.02 -11.82 -2.92
CA ILE A 113 -11.63 -10.58 -2.42
C ILE A 113 -12.77 -10.86 -1.43
N ASN A 114 -13.61 -11.86 -1.72
CA ASN A 114 -14.70 -12.24 -0.83
C ASN A 114 -14.18 -12.81 0.49
N ALA A 115 -13.15 -13.66 0.45
CA ALA A 115 -12.48 -14.16 1.64
C ALA A 115 -11.88 -13.01 2.46
N LEU A 116 -11.19 -12.06 1.80
CA LEU A 116 -10.63 -10.88 2.47
C LEU A 116 -11.69 -9.97 3.08
N LYS A 117 -12.92 -9.92 2.54
CA LYS A 117 -14.02 -9.17 3.15
C LYS A 117 -14.61 -9.89 4.36
N GLN A 118 -14.68 -11.22 4.32
CA GLN A 118 -15.23 -12.04 5.41
C GLN A 118 -14.30 -12.10 6.63
N ASP A 119 -12.99 -12.04 6.41
CA ASP A 119 -11.96 -12.11 7.46
C ASP A 119 -11.89 -10.84 8.34
N ARG A 120 -12.58 -9.75 7.98
CA ARG A 120 -12.38 -8.43 8.59
C ARG A 120 -13.46 -8.09 9.61
N CYS A 121 -13.05 -7.38 10.66
CA CYS A 121 -13.97 -6.77 11.62
C CYS A 121 -14.74 -5.56 11.04
N ILE A 122 -14.27 -4.98 9.93
CA ILE A 122 -14.97 -3.94 9.17
C ILE A 122 -15.02 -4.31 7.69
N THR A 123 -16.11 -4.00 7.00
CA THR A 123 -16.22 -4.29 5.57
C THR A 123 -15.34 -3.32 4.76
N PRO A 124 -14.30 -3.81 4.06
CA PRO A 124 -13.45 -2.95 3.26
C PRO A 124 -14.19 -2.41 2.04
N LYS A 125 -13.92 -1.16 1.66
CA LYS A 125 -14.40 -0.58 0.40
C LYS A 125 -13.66 -1.24 -0.78
N LEU A 126 -14.40 -1.87 -1.68
CA LEU A 126 -13.85 -2.43 -2.91
C LEU A 126 -13.91 -1.41 -4.04
N MET A 127 -12.77 -1.16 -4.68
CA MET A 127 -12.64 -0.34 -5.88
C MET A 127 -11.99 -1.18 -6.99
N ILE A 128 -12.43 -0.99 -8.24
CA ILE A 128 -11.88 -1.67 -9.41
C ILE A 128 -11.64 -0.59 -10.45
N VAL A 129 -10.40 -0.45 -10.92
CA VAL A 129 -9.97 0.62 -11.81
C VAL A 129 -9.08 0.10 -12.94
N ARG A 130 -9.13 0.74 -14.10
CA ARG A 130 -8.20 0.56 -15.22
C ARG A 130 -7.24 1.73 -15.31
N GLY A 131 -5.94 1.42 -15.30
CA GLY A 131 -4.89 2.38 -15.58
C GLY A 131 -5.08 3.03 -16.95
N GLY A 132 -4.96 4.36 -16.99
CA GLY A 132 -5.10 5.15 -18.21
C GLY A 132 -6.54 5.40 -18.70
N GLN A 133 -7.56 4.79 -18.06
CA GLN A 133 -8.98 5.04 -18.39
C GLN A 133 -9.76 5.61 -17.21
N ASP A 134 -9.60 5.01 -16.03
CA ASP A 134 -10.28 5.42 -14.81
C ASP A 134 -9.33 6.24 -13.92
N ASP A 135 -9.87 7.00 -12.96
CA ASP A 135 -9.06 7.70 -11.95
C ASP A 135 -8.40 6.68 -11.01
N SER A 136 -7.09 6.48 -11.18
CA SER A 136 -6.27 5.57 -10.38
C SER A 136 -5.58 6.26 -9.20
N SER A 137 -5.88 7.53 -8.91
CA SER A 137 -5.18 8.31 -7.85
C SER A 137 -5.22 7.61 -6.49
N LEU A 138 -6.34 6.98 -6.13
CA LEU A 138 -6.44 6.24 -4.87
C LEU A 138 -5.46 5.06 -4.81
N PHE A 139 -5.30 4.32 -5.92
CA PHE A 139 -4.35 3.21 -5.99
C PHE A 139 -2.91 3.70 -5.91
N GLU A 140 -2.57 4.74 -6.68
CA GLU A 140 -1.24 5.35 -6.69
C GLU A 140 -0.83 5.88 -5.31
N ASN A 141 -1.79 6.44 -4.55
CA ASN A 141 -1.55 6.91 -3.18
C ASN A 141 -1.18 5.79 -2.19
N TYR A 142 -1.42 4.52 -2.54
CA TYR A 142 -0.95 3.38 -1.75
C TYR A 142 0.43 2.85 -2.17
N LEU A 143 1.03 3.39 -3.23
CA LEU A 143 2.42 3.13 -3.61
C LEU A 143 3.38 3.93 -2.71
N ILE A 144 3.25 3.72 -1.41
CA ILE A 144 3.87 4.53 -0.37
C ILE A 144 5.39 4.47 -0.35
N GLU A 145 6.06 3.64 -1.14
CA GLU A 145 7.53 3.64 -1.25
C GLU A 145 8.07 4.76 -2.14
N GLU A 146 7.20 5.35 -2.97
CA GLU A 146 7.53 6.43 -3.91
C GLU A 146 7.75 7.77 -3.19
N GLN A 147 8.65 8.62 -3.70
CA GLN A 147 9.01 9.87 -3.02
C GLN A 147 7.85 10.87 -3.00
N ASP A 148 7.16 10.98 -4.13
CA ASP A 148 6.00 11.86 -4.37
C ASP A 148 4.71 11.36 -3.69
N VAL A 149 4.66 10.11 -3.26
CA VAL A 149 3.54 9.55 -2.48
C VAL A 149 3.77 9.83 -1.00
N ASP A 150 3.93 11.10 -0.66
CA ASP A 150 4.01 11.53 0.74
C ASP A 150 2.64 11.72 1.37
N GLY A 151 1.59 11.50 0.59
CA GLY A 151 0.17 11.69 0.88
C GLY A 151 -0.22 13.09 1.36
N SER A 152 0.72 14.04 1.43
CA SER A 152 0.44 15.45 1.73
C SER A 152 0.18 16.23 0.42
N GLY A 153 0.56 15.64 -0.72
CA GLY A 153 0.49 16.29 -2.03
C GLY A 153 1.67 17.24 -2.26
N TYR A 154 2.62 17.32 -1.32
CA TYR A 154 3.86 18.09 -1.44
C TYR A 154 5.02 17.13 -1.73
N ALA A 155 5.87 17.44 -2.71
CA ALA A 155 7.00 16.57 -3.07
C ALA A 155 8.18 16.65 -2.07
N SER A 156 7.92 16.61 -0.76
CA SER A 156 8.93 16.77 0.29
C SER A 156 9.28 15.45 1.00
N GLY A 157 8.64 14.34 0.65
CA GLY A 157 8.84 13.03 1.29
C GLY A 157 10.08 12.28 0.78
N ASN A 158 10.89 11.75 1.70
CA ASN A 158 11.91 10.76 1.37
C ASN A 158 11.22 9.42 1.01
N GLY A 159 11.52 8.86 -0.15
CA GLY A 159 11.07 7.52 -0.53
C GLY A 159 11.72 6.43 0.32
N PHE A 160 11.23 5.20 0.20
CA PHE A 160 11.65 4.12 1.11
C PHE A 160 13.15 3.81 1.02
N ILE A 161 13.75 3.91 -0.18
CA ILE A 161 15.19 3.72 -0.38
C ILE A 161 15.98 4.77 0.40
N SER A 162 15.66 6.06 0.23
CA SER A 162 16.32 7.15 0.94
C SER A 162 16.16 7.04 2.46
N PHE A 163 14.98 6.64 2.93
CA PHE A 163 14.74 6.38 4.35
C PHE A 163 15.67 5.29 4.91
N ARG A 164 15.84 4.17 4.18
CA ARG A 164 16.74 3.08 4.60
C ARG A 164 18.20 3.51 4.63
N GLU A 165 18.64 4.27 3.64
CA GLU A 165 20.00 4.78 3.58
C GLU A 165 20.26 5.77 4.74
N GLY A 166 19.27 6.61 5.08
CA GLY A 166 19.31 7.50 6.25
C GLY A 166 19.50 6.73 7.56
N ILE A 167 18.70 5.69 7.80
CA ILE A 167 18.87 4.83 8.99
C ILE A 167 20.27 4.21 9.03
N ARG A 168 20.76 3.70 7.89
CA ARG A 168 22.08 3.06 7.83
C ARG A 168 23.19 4.04 8.22
N ASN A 169 23.10 5.28 7.73
CA ASN A 169 24.09 6.31 8.03
C ASN A 169 24.03 6.71 9.51
N GLU A 170 22.84 6.90 10.07
CA GLU A 170 22.66 7.25 11.49
C GLU A 170 23.23 6.18 12.42
N VAL A 171 22.93 4.90 12.15
CA VAL A 171 23.48 3.78 12.92
C VAL A 171 25.00 3.72 12.83
N ALA A 172 25.58 4.05 11.67
CA ALA A 172 27.03 4.07 11.50
C ALA A 172 27.70 5.19 12.32
N GLU A 173 27.08 6.36 12.44
CA GLU A 173 27.59 7.45 13.27
C GLU A 173 27.52 7.10 14.77
N ILE A 174 26.39 6.56 15.24
CA ILE A 174 26.23 6.12 16.64
C ILE A 174 27.33 5.10 17.01
N LEU A 175 27.57 4.10 16.15
CA LEU A 175 28.60 3.09 16.41
C LEU A 175 30.02 3.67 16.41
N LYS A 176 30.31 4.71 15.61
CA LYS A 176 31.61 5.41 15.64
C LYS A 176 31.79 6.18 16.94
N GLU A 177 30.75 6.84 17.43
CA GLU A 177 30.78 7.56 18.71
C GLU A 177 30.99 6.60 19.88
N GLU A 178 30.35 5.44 19.86
CA GLU A 178 30.48 4.40 20.90
C GLU A 178 31.85 3.69 20.88
N SER A 179 32.48 3.55 19.70
CA SER A 179 33.81 2.92 19.56
C SER A 179 34.98 3.91 19.72
N GLY A 180 34.68 5.21 19.80
CA GLY A 180 35.63 6.28 20.10
C GLY A 180 35.69 6.71 21.57
N SER A 181 34.91 6.08 22.46
CA SER A 181 34.96 6.22 23.93
C SER A 181 35.63 5.02 24.59
#